data_AF-A0AAD9SWE7-F1
#
_entry.id   AF-A0AAD9SWE7-F1
#
_cell.length_a   1.000
_cell.length_b   1.000
_cell.length_c   1.000
_cell.angle_alpha   90.00
_cell.angle_beta   90.00
_cell.angle_gamma   90.00
#
_symmetry.space_group_name_H-M   'P 1'
#
loop_
_entity.id
_entity.type
_entity.pdbx_description
1 polymer ?
#
loop_
_entity_poly.entity_id
_entity_poly.type
_entity_poly.pdbx_seq_one_letter_code
_entity_poly.pdbx_strand_id
1 'polypeptide(L)'
;MASSTSASVSSPRATAVSAPGKVLLAGGYLVLDRAYTGLVFGLSARIHVLVQEIATGADIELADMVVQSPQFRDASWTYGYRQAGEHGGVEVTQRQGKSTTPSSRNPFVETALAYALTYISTHLTSPITASKITILADDDYYSNTSATTLPSSPFTDFGVPLLSAHKTGLGSSAALTVSMVKQVLEWRKQRPDDAKRLWDDLQGSNDVLAERLTKGCAIELAEAFIAIRALIKDMTRESGVPIEPQEQTELLDAVTRAVRGVSGGVVPGAGGYDAVVLLVRDDEETMGELRRFLEGWREKGKGNVKLLDAKGELEGAREEDAKSYGQF
;
A
#
# COMPACT_ATOMS: atom_id res chain seq x y z
N MET A 1 -57.95 -9.80 19.97
CA MET A 1 -56.80 -8.92 19.68
C MET A 1 -55.55 -9.78 19.74
N ALA A 2 -55.03 -10.20 18.58
CA ALA A 2 -53.78 -10.96 18.51
C ALA A 2 -52.63 -9.95 18.36
N SER A 3 -51.74 -9.91 19.34
CA SER A 3 -50.54 -9.07 19.30
C SER A 3 -49.55 -9.67 18.30
N SER A 4 -49.29 -8.96 17.21
CA SER A 4 -48.19 -9.26 16.29
C SER A 4 -46.87 -8.94 17.00
N THR A 5 -46.15 -9.96 17.45
CA THR A 5 -44.73 -9.87 17.78
C THR A 5 -43.96 -9.55 16.51
N SER A 6 -43.49 -8.31 16.38
CA SER A 6 -42.50 -7.91 15.38
C SER A 6 -41.21 -8.67 15.67
N ALA A 7 -40.86 -9.63 14.82
CA ALA A 7 -39.54 -10.24 14.84
C ALA A 7 -38.50 -9.14 14.64
N SER A 8 -37.63 -8.93 15.63
CA SER A 8 -36.47 -8.07 15.49
C SER A 8 -35.57 -8.70 14.42
N VAL A 9 -35.53 -8.08 13.24
CA VAL A 9 -34.57 -8.43 12.20
C VAL A 9 -33.19 -8.17 12.82
N SER A 10 -32.47 -9.24 13.17
CA SER A 10 -31.08 -9.12 13.60
C SER A 10 -30.31 -8.41 12.50
N SER A 11 -29.65 -7.30 12.84
CA SER A 11 -28.77 -6.60 11.91
C SER A 11 -27.77 -7.62 11.32
N PRO A 12 -27.55 -7.63 10.00
CA PRO A 12 -26.64 -8.58 9.37
C PRO A 12 -25.26 -8.51 10.03
N ARG A 13 -24.65 -9.69 10.23
CA ARG A 13 -23.34 -9.78 10.87
C ARG A 13 -22.32 -9.06 10.00
N ALA A 14 -21.59 -8.13 10.60
CA ALA A 14 -20.57 -7.33 9.95
C ALA A 14 -19.25 -7.47 10.69
N THR A 15 -18.16 -7.64 9.95
CA THR A 15 -16.79 -7.69 10.48
C THR A 15 -15.95 -6.71 9.68
N ALA A 16 -15.28 -5.80 10.38
CA ALA A 16 -14.33 -4.87 9.76
C ALA A 16 -12.92 -5.19 10.22
N VAL A 17 -11.98 -5.16 9.28
CA VAL A 17 -10.55 -5.31 9.54
C VAL A 17 -9.79 -4.24 8.78
N SER A 18 -8.64 -3.83 9.29
CA SER A 18 -7.72 -2.94 8.59
C SER A 18 -6.31 -3.51 8.59
N ALA A 19 -5.55 -3.23 7.55
CA ALA A 19 -4.14 -3.58 7.45
C ALA A 19 -3.31 -2.31 7.16
N PRO A 20 -2.15 -2.14 7.82
CA PRO A 20 -1.32 -0.97 7.62
C PRO A 20 -0.67 -0.98 6.24
N GLY A 21 -0.40 0.21 5.73
CA GLY A 21 0.54 0.43 4.66
C GLY A 21 1.95 0.05 5.09
N LYS A 22 2.87 0.01 4.13
CA LYS A 22 4.25 -0.36 4.40
C LYS A 22 5.22 0.43 3.54
N VAL A 23 6.39 0.71 4.10
CA VAL A 23 7.50 1.32 3.37
C VAL A 23 8.74 0.45 3.52
N LEU A 24 9.36 0.08 2.38
CA LEU A 24 10.66 -0.58 2.36
C LEU A 24 11.73 0.50 2.51
N LEU A 25 12.16 0.75 3.76
CA LEU A 25 13.12 1.79 4.11
C LEU A 25 14.55 1.42 3.69
N ALA A 26 14.92 0.15 3.77
CA ALA A 26 16.25 -0.31 3.37
C ALA A 26 16.18 -1.71 2.75
N GLY A 27 17.19 -2.10 1.98
CA GLY A 27 17.21 -3.36 1.23
C GLY A 27 16.92 -3.16 -0.26
N GLY A 28 15.88 -2.42 -0.64
CA GLY A 28 15.59 -2.12 -2.06
C GLY A 28 15.65 -3.38 -2.94
N TYR A 29 16.53 -3.40 -3.94
CA TYR A 29 16.74 -4.53 -4.86
C TYR A 29 17.43 -5.75 -4.23
N LEU A 30 18.03 -5.64 -3.05
CA LEU A 30 18.65 -6.76 -2.36
C LEU A 30 17.64 -7.88 -2.08
N VAL A 31 16.38 -7.54 -1.83
CA VAL A 31 15.29 -8.50 -1.51
C VAL A 31 14.96 -9.44 -2.67
N LEU A 32 15.53 -9.23 -3.86
CA LEU A 32 15.44 -10.15 -4.99
C LEU A 32 16.29 -11.41 -4.78
N ASP A 33 17.13 -11.45 -3.76
CA ASP A 33 17.99 -12.57 -3.42
C ASP A 33 17.87 -12.92 -1.93
N ARG A 34 17.62 -14.20 -1.64
CA ARG A 34 17.32 -14.70 -0.29
C ARG A 34 18.50 -14.62 0.67
N ALA A 35 19.71 -14.38 0.16
CA ALA A 35 20.90 -14.16 0.98
C ALA A 35 20.88 -12.80 1.71
N TYR A 36 20.02 -11.88 1.29
CA TYR A 36 19.95 -10.51 1.78
C TYR A 36 18.59 -10.21 2.42
N THR A 37 18.55 -9.14 3.22
CA THR A 37 17.35 -8.73 3.96
C THR A 37 17.00 -7.28 3.66
N GLY A 38 15.73 -6.93 3.92
CA GLY A 38 15.24 -5.58 3.83
C GLY A 38 14.60 -5.15 5.14
N LEU A 39 14.58 -3.83 5.37
CA LEU A 39 13.95 -3.22 6.53
C LEU A 39 12.65 -2.55 6.10
N VAL A 40 11.53 -3.04 6.63
CA VAL A 40 10.18 -2.54 6.32
C VAL A 40 9.56 -1.95 7.57
N PHE A 41 8.95 -0.78 7.43
CA PHE A 41 8.12 -0.18 8.47
C PHE A 41 6.65 -0.28 8.08
N GLY A 42 5.81 -0.65 9.05
CA GLY A 42 4.37 -0.43 8.96
C GLY A 42 4.06 1.06 9.02
N LEU A 43 2.94 1.47 8.41
CA LEU A 43 2.49 2.85 8.37
C LEU A 43 1.10 2.99 8.97
N SER A 44 0.82 4.16 9.53
CA SER A 44 -0.47 4.53 10.10
C SER A 44 -1.60 4.66 9.09
N ALA A 45 -1.27 4.81 7.80
CA ALA A 45 -2.25 4.81 6.72
C ALA A 45 -2.64 3.38 6.36
N ARG A 46 -3.93 3.06 6.35
CA ARG A 46 -4.45 1.69 6.30
C ARG A 46 -5.38 1.46 5.12
N ILE A 47 -5.45 0.19 4.71
CA ILE A 47 -6.52 -0.32 3.84
C ILE A 47 -7.50 -1.05 4.74
N HIS A 48 -8.77 -0.75 4.56
CA HIS A 48 -9.85 -1.28 5.36
C HIS A 48 -10.77 -2.17 4.54
N VAL A 49 -11.26 -3.23 5.16
CA VAL A 49 -12.19 -4.17 4.57
C VAL A 49 -13.34 -4.41 5.53
N LEU A 50 -14.54 -4.06 5.10
CA LEU A 50 -15.79 -4.39 5.78
C LEU A 50 -16.48 -5.54 5.05
N VAL A 51 -16.69 -6.67 5.73
CA VAL A 51 -17.43 -7.83 5.24
C VAL A 51 -18.78 -7.89 5.92
N GLN A 52 -19.85 -7.98 5.14
CA GLN A 52 -21.23 -8.09 5.62
C GLN A 52 -21.91 -9.27 4.95
N GLU A 53 -22.65 -10.06 5.73
CA GLU A 53 -23.51 -11.09 5.16
C GLU A 53 -24.67 -10.44 4.38
N ILE A 54 -24.97 -10.97 3.20
CA ILE A 54 -26.11 -10.56 2.39
C ILE A 54 -27.15 -11.68 2.32
N ALA A 55 -28.42 -11.30 2.43
CA ALA A 55 -29.52 -12.24 2.25
C ALA A 55 -29.55 -12.68 0.78
N THR A 56 -29.55 -14.00 0.54
CA THR A 56 -29.73 -14.57 -0.79
C THR A 56 -31.11 -14.19 -1.33
N GLY A 57 -31.14 -13.58 -2.52
CA GLY A 57 -32.36 -13.11 -3.20
C GLY A 57 -32.47 -13.67 -4.62
N ALA A 58 -33.46 -13.23 -5.40
CA ALA A 58 -33.72 -13.77 -6.75
C ALA A 58 -32.56 -13.59 -7.76
N ASP A 59 -31.65 -12.64 -7.51
CA ASP A 59 -30.47 -12.35 -8.36
C ASP A 59 -29.12 -12.69 -7.67
N ILE A 60 -29.11 -13.23 -6.44
CA ILE A 60 -27.89 -13.50 -5.64
C ILE A 60 -27.91 -14.94 -5.12
N GLU A 61 -27.01 -15.77 -5.63
CA GLU A 61 -26.86 -17.16 -5.20
C GLU A 61 -25.98 -17.29 -3.95
N LEU A 62 -26.05 -18.44 -3.25
CA LEU A 62 -25.21 -18.74 -2.08
C LEU A 62 -23.70 -18.59 -2.34
N ALA A 63 -23.27 -18.66 -3.60
CA ALA A 63 -21.87 -18.56 -4.03
C ALA A 63 -21.51 -17.17 -4.58
N ASP A 64 -22.30 -16.13 -4.29
CA ASP A 64 -22.07 -14.78 -4.81
C ASP A 64 -21.43 -13.85 -3.79
N MET A 65 -20.44 -13.11 -4.26
CA MET A 65 -19.75 -12.07 -3.51
C MET A 65 -19.82 -10.76 -4.27
N VAL A 66 -20.29 -9.71 -3.59
CA VAL A 66 -20.27 -8.35 -4.12
C VAL A 66 -19.09 -7.63 -3.51
N VAL A 67 -18.11 -7.23 -4.33
CA VAL A 67 -16.97 -6.41 -3.89
C VAL A 67 -17.15 -5.00 -4.41
N GLN A 68 -17.02 -4.01 -3.55
CA GLN A 68 -17.11 -2.60 -3.92
C GLN A 68 -16.02 -1.74 -3.27
N SER A 69 -15.71 -0.62 -3.88
CA SER A 69 -14.89 0.44 -3.29
C SER A 69 -15.58 1.79 -3.51
N PRO A 70 -16.42 2.24 -2.56
CA PRO A 70 -17.35 3.36 -2.76
C PRO A 70 -16.64 4.71 -2.92
N GLN A 71 -15.34 4.80 -2.59
CA GLN A 71 -14.52 5.99 -2.81
C GLN A 71 -14.29 6.30 -4.30
N PHE A 72 -14.65 5.37 -5.19
CA PHE A 72 -14.46 5.49 -6.64
C PHE A 72 -15.75 5.23 -7.41
N ARG A 73 -15.90 5.94 -8.53
CA ARG A 73 -17.02 5.73 -9.46
C ARG A 73 -16.94 4.35 -10.11
N ASP A 74 -18.09 3.71 -10.22
CA ASP A 74 -18.27 2.42 -10.92
C ASP A 74 -17.36 1.28 -10.40
N ALA A 75 -16.87 1.39 -9.16
CA ALA A 75 -16.00 0.41 -8.53
C ALA A 75 -16.83 -0.61 -7.74
N SER A 76 -17.64 -1.38 -8.45
CA SER A 76 -18.43 -2.49 -7.90
C SER A 76 -18.40 -3.68 -8.84
N TRP A 77 -18.17 -4.86 -8.28
CA TRP A 77 -17.96 -6.10 -9.02
C TRP A 77 -18.68 -7.25 -8.32
N THR A 78 -19.34 -8.10 -9.09
CA THR A 78 -19.95 -9.33 -8.57
C THR A 78 -19.12 -10.53 -9.02
N TYR A 79 -18.80 -11.43 -8.09
CA TYR A 79 -18.05 -12.64 -8.35
C TYR A 79 -18.86 -13.84 -7.90
N GLY A 80 -18.89 -14.87 -8.75
CA GLY A 80 -19.24 -16.22 -8.33
C GLY A 80 -17.96 -17.00 -8.01
N TYR A 81 -18.04 -17.94 -7.08
CA TYR A 81 -16.92 -18.84 -6.80
C TYR A 81 -17.38 -20.31 -6.79
N ARG A 82 -16.46 -21.22 -7.13
CA ARG A 82 -16.69 -22.67 -7.08
C ARG A 82 -15.43 -23.40 -6.63
N GLN A 83 -15.60 -24.51 -5.93
CA GLN A 83 -14.47 -25.38 -5.62
C GLN A 83 -13.97 -26.03 -6.91
N ALA A 84 -12.67 -25.92 -7.16
CA ALA A 84 -12.03 -26.62 -8.26
C ALA A 84 -11.92 -28.12 -7.96
N GLY A 85 -11.94 -28.96 -9.01
CA GLY A 85 -11.59 -30.38 -8.87
C GLY A 85 -10.14 -30.58 -8.43
N GLU A 86 -9.80 -31.78 -7.98
CA GLU A 86 -8.41 -32.24 -7.78
C GLU A 86 -7.50 -31.33 -6.92
N HIS A 87 -7.98 -30.89 -5.75
CA HIS A 87 -7.21 -29.99 -4.86
C HIS A 87 -6.80 -28.64 -5.51
N GLY A 88 -7.45 -28.23 -6.60
CA GLY A 88 -7.16 -26.98 -7.31
C GLY A 88 -7.58 -25.69 -6.59
N GLY A 89 -8.11 -25.79 -5.36
CA GLY A 89 -8.56 -24.65 -4.56
C GLY A 89 -9.95 -24.14 -4.96
N VAL A 90 -10.12 -22.82 -4.97
CA VAL A 90 -11.37 -22.13 -5.34
C VAL A 90 -11.14 -21.30 -6.59
N GLU A 91 -11.97 -21.55 -7.61
CA GLU A 91 -12.06 -20.73 -8.81
C GLU A 91 -13.03 -19.57 -8.57
N VAL A 92 -12.62 -18.36 -8.94
CA VAL A 92 -13.43 -17.14 -8.84
C VAL A 92 -13.62 -16.57 -10.22
N THR A 93 -14.87 -16.28 -10.58
CA THR A 93 -15.24 -15.73 -11.89
C THR A 93 -16.09 -14.50 -11.70
N GLN A 94 -15.71 -13.39 -12.36
CA GLN A 94 -16.54 -12.19 -12.36
C GLN A 94 -17.81 -12.43 -13.16
N ARG A 95 -18.97 -12.18 -12.54
CA ARG A 95 -20.27 -12.23 -13.22
C ARG A 95 -20.44 -10.95 -14.03
N GLN A 96 -20.82 -11.08 -15.31
CA GLN A 96 -21.20 -9.92 -16.11
C GLN A 96 -22.57 -9.42 -15.64
N GLY A 97 -22.68 -8.13 -15.32
CA GLY A 97 -23.98 -7.51 -15.08
C GLY A 97 -24.81 -7.42 -16.36
N LYS A 98 -26.12 -7.17 -16.24
CA LYS A 98 -27.05 -6.90 -17.37
C LYS A 98 -26.76 -5.59 -18.12
N SER A 99 -25.67 -4.89 -17.78
CA SER A 99 -25.30 -3.58 -18.34
C SER A 99 -24.48 -3.74 -19.62
N THR A 100 -24.75 -2.87 -20.60
CA THR A 100 -24.04 -2.79 -21.89
C THR A 100 -22.69 -2.07 -21.79
N THR A 101 -22.32 -1.55 -20.62
CA THR A 101 -20.99 -0.98 -20.38
C THR A 101 -19.95 -2.10 -20.25
N PRO A 102 -18.76 -1.96 -20.87
CA PRO A 102 -17.68 -2.92 -20.68
C PRO A 102 -17.39 -3.05 -19.19
N SER A 103 -17.69 -4.23 -18.64
CA SER A 103 -17.33 -4.59 -17.27
C SER A 103 -15.83 -4.34 -17.09
N SER A 104 -15.46 -3.38 -16.22
CA SER A 104 -14.07 -3.15 -15.85
C SER A 104 -13.60 -4.34 -15.02
N ARG A 105 -13.11 -5.38 -15.68
CA ARG A 105 -12.60 -6.56 -14.99
C ARG A 105 -11.53 -6.13 -13.99
N ASN A 106 -11.60 -6.62 -12.76
CA ASN A 106 -10.60 -6.34 -11.75
C ASN A 106 -9.84 -7.63 -11.38
N PRO A 107 -8.79 -7.98 -12.15
CA PRO A 107 -8.04 -9.22 -11.92
C PRO A 107 -7.35 -9.26 -10.56
N PHE A 108 -7.07 -8.11 -9.93
CA PHE A 108 -6.45 -8.05 -8.61
C PHE A 108 -7.41 -8.52 -7.51
N VAL A 109 -8.66 -8.04 -7.55
CA VAL A 109 -9.71 -8.51 -6.63
C VAL A 109 -10.06 -9.96 -6.89
N GLU A 110 -10.23 -10.34 -8.17
CA GLU A 110 -10.48 -11.74 -8.58
C GLU A 110 -9.40 -12.69 -8.02
N THR A 111 -8.13 -12.33 -8.19
CA THR A 111 -6.99 -13.11 -7.69
C THR A 111 -6.97 -13.15 -6.16
N ALA A 112 -7.16 -12.02 -5.48
CA ALA A 112 -7.16 -11.95 -4.02
C ALA A 112 -8.26 -12.84 -3.41
N LEU A 113 -9.47 -12.80 -3.99
CA LEU A 113 -10.56 -13.68 -3.59
C LEU A 113 -10.22 -15.14 -3.83
N ALA A 114 -9.66 -15.50 -4.99
CA ALA A 114 -9.32 -16.90 -5.29
C ALA A 114 -8.37 -17.49 -4.23
N TYR A 115 -7.30 -16.77 -3.87
CA TYR A 115 -6.36 -17.22 -2.83
C TYR A 115 -6.99 -17.24 -1.43
N ALA A 116 -7.73 -16.19 -1.06
CA ALA A 116 -8.35 -16.11 0.26
C ALA A 116 -9.40 -17.20 0.47
N LEU A 117 -10.29 -17.40 -0.50
CA LEU A 117 -11.33 -18.43 -0.46
C LEU A 117 -10.72 -19.84 -0.50
N THR A 118 -9.66 -20.03 -1.28
CA THR A 118 -8.89 -21.30 -1.27
C THR A 118 -8.39 -21.61 0.12
N TYR A 119 -7.71 -20.66 0.77
CA TYR A 119 -7.23 -20.85 2.14
C TYR A 119 -8.38 -21.13 3.12
N ILE A 120 -9.44 -20.32 3.09
CA ILE A 120 -10.62 -20.49 3.95
C ILE A 120 -11.27 -21.87 3.75
N SER A 121 -11.36 -22.36 2.51
CA SER A 121 -11.93 -23.68 2.19
C SER A 121 -11.15 -24.85 2.79
N THR A 122 -9.88 -24.66 3.15
CA THR A 122 -9.08 -25.68 3.86
C THR A 122 -9.41 -25.74 5.36
N HIS A 123 -10.02 -24.68 5.90
CA HIS A 123 -10.34 -24.56 7.32
C HIS A 123 -11.84 -24.69 7.63
N LEU A 124 -12.72 -24.41 6.66
CA LEU A 124 -14.16 -24.49 6.82
C LEU A 124 -14.75 -25.71 6.13
N THR A 125 -15.67 -26.39 6.82
CA THR A 125 -16.48 -27.48 6.26
C THR A 125 -17.82 -27.01 5.69
N SER A 126 -18.25 -25.80 6.03
CA SER A 126 -19.47 -25.17 5.53
C SER A 126 -19.19 -24.21 4.38
N PRO A 127 -20.10 -24.06 3.42
CA PRO A 127 -19.96 -23.06 2.35
C PRO A 127 -19.93 -21.64 2.93
N ILE A 128 -19.19 -20.75 2.26
CA ILE A 128 -19.10 -19.34 2.65
C ILE A 128 -20.40 -18.68 2.23
N THR A 129 -21.06 -18.00 3.16
CA THR A 129 -22.32 -17.30 2.87
C THR A 129 -22.10 -16.17 1.88
N ALA A 130 -23.14 -15.87 1.11
CA ALA A 130 -23.14 -14.71 0.22
C ALA A 130 -22.76 -13.47 1.03
N SER A 131 -21.77 -12.72 0.53
CA SER A 131 -21.13 -11.65 1.30
C SER A 131 -20.92 -10.40 0.45
N LYS A 132 -21.09 -9.24 1.07
CA LYS A 132 -20.68 -7.94 0.55
C LYS A 132 -19.36 -7.54 1.19
N ILE A 133 -18.36 -7.26 0.37
CA ILE A 133 -17.02 -6.84 0.77
C ILE A 133 -16.83 -5.39 0.30
N THR A 134 -16.67 -4.48 1.25
CA THR A 134 -16.38 -3.07 0.97
C THR A 134 -14.90 -2.80 1.25
N ILE A 135 -14.16 -2.35 0.25
CA ILE A 135 -12.73 -2.01 0.33
C ILE A 135 -12.60 -0.49 0.37
N LEU A 136 -11.95 0.01 1.42
CA LEU A 136 -11.72 1.42 1.67
C LEU A 136 -10.22 1.65 1.96
N ALA A 137 -9.77 2.87 1.81
CA ALA A 137 -8.39 3.28 1.98
C ALA A 137 -8.33 4.69 2.58
N ASP A 138 -7.36 4.91 3.45
CA ASP A 138 -7.05 6.25 3.93
C ASP A 138 -6.58 7.17 2.80
N ASP A 139 -6.78 8.48 3.00
CA ASP A 139 -6.51 9.50 1.99
C ASP A 139 -5.03 9.54 1.55
N ASP A 140 -4.09 9.10 2.40
CA ASP A 140 -2.66 9.04 2.09
C ASP A 140 -2.31 8.13 0.90
N TYR A 141 -3.20 7.22 0.50
CA TYR A 141 -3.02 6.39 -0.70
C TYR A 141 -3.26 7.16 -2.01
N TYR A 142 -3.94 8.32 -1.97
CA TYR A 142 -4.36 9.06 -3.15
C TYR A 142 -4.05 10.56 -3.07
N SER A 143 -3.90 11.21 -4.23
CA SER A 143 -3.57 12.63 -4.33
C SER A 143 -4.62 13.47 -5.09
N ASN A 144 -5.79 12.88 -5.37
CA ASN A 144 -6.91 13.57 -6.00
C ASN A 144 -7.43 14.74 -5.15
N THR A 145 -7.80 15.84 -5.81
CA THR A 145 -8.16 17.12 -5.17
C THR A 145 -9.66 17.33 -4.97
N SER A 146 -10.51 16.50 -5.56
CA SER A 146 -11.96 16.54 -5.33
C SER A 146 -12.32 15.46 -4.32
N ALA A 147 -12.62 15.88 -3.10
CA ALA A 147 -12.82 15.00 -1.96
C ALA A 147 -14.01 15.52 -1.13
N THR A 148 -15.22 15.16 -1.54
CA THR A 148 -16.36 15.21 -0.61
C THR A 148 -16.32 13.97 0.26
N THR A 149 -16.77 14.04 1.52
CA THR A 149 -16.89 12.82 2.33
C THR A 149 -18.04 11.96 1.81
N LEU A 150 -17.87 10.63 1.88
CA LEU A 150 -18.94 9.70 1.57
C LEU A 150 -20.12 9.91 2.54
N PRO A 151 -21.38 9.77 2.08
CA PRO A 151 -22.53 9.86 2.96
C PRO A 151 -22.43 8.83 4.10
N SER A 152 -22.58 9.29 5.34
CA SER A 152 -22.57 8.45 6.55
C SER A 152 -21.26 7.68 6.81
N SER A 153 -20.13 8.12 6.26
CA SER A 153 -18.82 7.47 6.37
C SER A 153 -17.71 8.52 6.54
N PRO A 154 -16.62 8.22 7.29
CA PRO A 154 -15.48 9.12 7.41
C PRO A 154 -14.58 9.13 6.16
N PHE A 155 -14.80 8.20 5.21
CA PHE A 155 -13.94 8.04 4.03
C PHE A 155 -14.28 9.01 2.90
N THR A 156 -13.27 9.42 2.16
CA THR A 156 -13.38 10.35 1.04
C THR A 156 -13.99 9.71 -0.21
N ASP A 157 -14.92 10.40 -0.87
CA ASP A 157 -15.32 10.16 -2.27
C ASP A 157 -14.39 10.95 -3.20
N PHE A 158 -13.55 10.24 -3.96
CA PHE A 158 -12.60 10.84 -4.88
C PHE A 158 -13.25 11.30 -6.19
N GLY A 159 -14.52 10.95 -6.43
CA GLY A 159 -15.29 11.40 -7.59
C GLY A 159 -14.69 10.99 -8.94
N VAL A 160 -13.85 9.95 -8.99
CA VAL A 160 -13.22 9.46 -10.22
C VAL A 160 -13.29 7.92 -10.29
N PRO A 161 -13.22 7.33 -11.49
CA PRO A 161 -13.01 5.89 -11.61
C PRO A 161 -11.70 5.45 -10.96
N LEU A 162 -11.65 4.23 -10.42
CA LEU A 162 -10.47 3.70 -9.72
C LEU A 162 -9.19 3.74 -10.57
N LEU A 163 -9.31 3.48 -11.88
CA LEU A 163 -8.17 3.52 -12.83
C LEU A 163 -7.68 4.94 -13.12
N SER A 164 -8.49 5.96 -12.81
CA SER A 164 -8.16 7.38 -12.98
C SER A 164 -7.72 8.05 -11.67
N ALA A 165 -7.71 7.31 -10.56
CA ALA A 165 -7.22 7.81 -9.29
C ALA A 165 -5.70 8.01 -9.33
N HIS A 166 -5.25 9.19 -8.93
CA HIS A 166 -3.84 9.50 -8.73
C HIS A 166 -3.38 8.86 -7.43
N LYS A 167 -2.58 7.80 -7.55
CA LYS A 167 -2.01 7.08 -6.42
C LYS A 167 -0.76 7.80 -5.93
N THR A 168 -0.50 7.73 -4.63
CA THR A 168 0.78 8.16 -4.04
C THR A 168 1.82 7.04 -4.14
N GLY A 169 3.03 7.28 -3.64
CA GLY A 169 4.05 6.23 -3.47
C GLY A 169 3.61 5.03 -2.62
N LEU A 170 2.50 5.15 -1.86
CA LEU A 170 1.90 4.03 -1.12
C LEU A 170 1.12 3.05 -2.01
N GLY A 171 0.78 3.44 -3.24
CA GLY A 171 -0.01 2.64 -4.20
C GLY A 171 0.56 2.53 -5.62
N SER A 172 1.84 2.87 -5.83
CA SER A 172 2.40 3.19 -7.16
C SER A 172 2.63 1.99 -8.14
N SER A 173 2.97 2.36 -9.38
CA SER A 173 2.92 1.65 -10.67
C SER A 173 3.83 0.41 -10.78
N ALA A 174 3.22 -0.78 -10.72
CA ALA A 174 3.88 -2.06 -10.96
C ALA A 174 4.61 -2.15 -12.32
N ALA A 175 4.17 -1.42 -13.36
CA ALA A 175 4.75 -1.54 -14.71
C ALA A 175 6.17 -0.94 -14.80
N LEU A 176 6.41 0.21 -14.18
CA LEU A 176 7.75 0.81 -14.12
C LEU A 176 8.68 0.00 -13.20
N THR A 177 8.16 -0.50 -12.08
CA THR A 177 8.93 -1.40 -11.22
C THR A 177 9.44 -2.62 -11.97
N VAL A 178 8.61 -3.25 -12.82
CA VAL A 178 9.02 -4.42 -13.62
C VAL A 178 10.17 -4.09 -14.58
N SER A 179 10.13 -2.94 -15.26
CA SER A 179 11.21 -2.57 -16.20
C SER A 179 12.51 -2.21 -15.49
N MET A 180 12.44 -1.55 -14.33
CA MET A 180 13.60 -1.23 -13.50
C MET A 180 14.24 -2.52 -12.94
N VAL A 181 13.45 -3.42 -12.36
CA VAL A 181 13.93 -4.72 -11.86
C VAL A 181 14.62 -5.53 -12.94
N LYS A 182 14.03 -5.61 -14.14
CA LYS A 182 14.66 -6.32 -15.27
C LYS A 182 16.03 -5.75 -15.63
N GLN A 183 16.17 -4.42 -15.66
CA GLN A 183 17.44 -3.78 -15.98
C GLN A 183 18.50 -4.00 -14.89
N VAL A 184 18.13 -3.89 -13.61
CA VAL A 184 19.05 -4.19 -12.50
C VAL A 184 19.53 -5.65 -12.55
N LEU A 185 18.62 -6.60 -12.80
CA LEU A 185 18.97 -8.01 -12.92
C LEU A 185 19.86 -8.29 -14.14
N GLU A 186 19.62 -7.62 -15.27
CA GLU A 186 20.46 -7.75 -16.45
C GLU A 186 21.87 -7.20 -16.21
N TRP A 187 22.00 -6.02 -15.59
CA TRP A 187 23.29 -5.48 -15.17
C TRP A 187 24.03 -6.44 -14.22
N ARG A 188 23.34 -6.98 -13.21
CA ARG A 188 23.91 -7.95 -12.27
C ARG A 188 24.43 -9.21 -12.97
N LYS A 189 23.75 -9.66 -14.02
CA LYS A 189 24.19 -10.79 -14.85
C LYS A 189 25.44 -10.46 -15.66
N GLN A 190 25.54 -9.23 -16.17
CA GLN A 190 26.68 -8.78 -16.98
C GLN A 190 27.93 -8.50 -16.15
N ARG A 191 27.77 -8.04 -14.89
CA ARG A 191 28.87 -7.72 -13.97
C ARG A 191 28.68 -8.38 -12.61
N PRO A 192 28.78 -9.72 -12.52
CA PRO A 192 28.41 -10.46 -11.32
C PRO A 192 29.27 -10.13 -10.10
N ASP A 193 30.59 -9.98 -10.27
CA ASP A 193 31.50 -9.70 -9.15
C ASP A 193 31.33 -8.28 -8.60
N ASP A 194 31.24 -7.28 -9.49
CA ASP A 194 31.00 -5.88 -9.12
C ASP A 194 29.64 -5.72 -8.43
N ALA A 195 28.60 -6.33 -9.00
CA ALA A 195 27.25 -6.28 -8.44
C ALA A 195 27.18 -7.01 -7.09
N LYS A 196 27.88 -8.15 -6.93
CA LYS A 196 27.94 -8.85 -5.65
C LYS A 196 28.59 -7.99 -4.59
N ARG A 197 29.74 -7.36 -4.89
CA ARG A 197 30.43 -6.48 -3.96
C ARG A 197 29.53 -5.33 -3.48
N LEU A 198 28.85 -4.67 -4.43
CA LEU A 198 27.92 -3.59 -4.10
C LEU A 198 26.75 -4.10 -3.24
N TRP A 199 26.20 -5.29 -3.55
CA TRP A 199 25.13 -5.90 -2.76
C TRP A 199 25.58 -6.20 -1.32
N ASP A 200 26.75 -6.79 -1.15
CA ASP A 200 27.33 -7.09 0.16
C ASP A 200 27.57 -5.81 0.97
N ASP A 201 28.15 -4.78 0.36
CA ASP A 201 28.43 -3.49 1.00
C ASP A 201 27.12 -2.77 1.40
N LEU A 202 26.10 -2.83 0.55
CA LEU A 202 24.79 -2.26 0.83
C LEU A 202 24.06 -3.02 1.95
N GLN A 203 24.17 -4.36 1.97
CA GLN A 203 23.63 -5.16 3.07
C GLN A 203 24.29 -4.78 4.39
N GLY A 204 25.62 -4.68 4.44
CA GLY A 204 26.33 -4.24 5.64
C GLY A 204 25.85 -2.88 6.14
N SER A 205 25.60 -1.94 5.23
CA SER A 205 25.05 -0.62 5.58
C SER A 205 23.61 -0.68 6.09
N ASN A 206 22.77 -1.56 5.51
CA ASN A 206 21.40 -1.79 5.97
C ASN A 206 21.37 -2.42 7.37
N ASP A 207 22.27 -3.37 7.64
CA ASP A 207 22.39 -4.03 8.95
C ASP A 207 22.79 -3.03 10.04
N VAL A 208 23.74 -2.13 9.72
CA VAL A 208 24.13 -1.03 10.61
C VAL A 208 22.94 -0.10 10.89
N LEU A 209 22.15 0.27 9.88
CA LEU A 209 20.95 1.08 10.09
C LEU A 209 19.94 0.36 11.00
N ALA A 210 19.66 -0.91 10.75
CA ALA A 210 18.72 -1.71 11.53
C ALA A 210 19.18 -1.85 12.99
N GLU A 211 20.47 -2.08 13.23
CA GLU A 211 21.05 -2.14 14.57
C GLU A 211 20.90 -0.80 15.30
N ARG A 212 21.21 0.32 14.64
CA ARG A 212 21.11 1.67 15.23
C ARG A 212 19.68 2.05 15.58
N LEU A 213 18.73 1.71 14.71
CA LEU A 213 17.30 1.91 14.97
C LEU A 213 16.83 1.09 16.16
N THR A 214 17.27 -0.16 16.28
CA THR A 214 16.95 -1.04 17.42
C THR A 214 17.48 -0.48 18.74
N LYS A 215 18.64 0.17 18.72
CA LYS A 215 19.26 0.79 19.91
C LYS A 215 18.71 2.19 20.24
N GLY A 216 17.95 2.82 19.33
CA GLY A 216 17.43 4.18 19.51
C GLY A 216 18.48 5.30 19.43
N CYS A 217 19.62 5.06 18.77
CA CYS A 217 20.74 6.00 18.72
C CYS A 217 20.60 7.04 17.59
N ALA A 218 19.91 8.16 17.85
CA ALA A 218 19.55 9.16 16.83
C ALA A 218 20.75 9.80 16.08
N ILE A 219 21.88 10.05 16.75
CA ILE A 219 23.02 10.76 16.15
C ILE A 219 23.68 9.95 15.03
N GLU A 220 23.72 8.63 15.15
CA GLU A 220 24.37 7.76 14.17
C GLU A 220 23.48 7.41 12.97
N LEU A 221 22.18 7.75 13.00
CA LEU A 221 21.25 7.40 11.92
C LEU A 221 21.56 8.16 10.63
N ALA A 222 21.98 9.42 10.74
CA ALA A 222 22.31 10.25 9.57
C ALA A 222 23.44 9.65 8.73
N GLU A 223 24.51 9.19 9.39
CA GLU A 223 25.63 8.55 8.70
C GLU A 223 25.22 7.25 8.01
N ALA A 224 24.34 6.47 8.62
CA ALA A 224 23.82 5.24 8.02
C ALA A 224 23.01 5.53 6.75
N PHE A 225 22.13 6.54 6.78
CA PHE A 225 21.39 6.98 5.60
C PHE A 225 22.32 7.49 4.49
N ILE A 226 23.36 8.26 4.83
CA ILE A 226 24.35 8.74 3.86
C ILE A 226 25.08 7.57 3.19
N ALA A 227 25.52 6.57 3.96
CA ALA A 227 26.20 5.39 3.44
C ALA A 227 25.30 4.57 2.49
N ILE A 228 24.06 4.29 2.92
CA ILE A 228 23.06 3.57 2.11
C ILE A 228 22.80 4.32 0.80
N ARG A 229 22.54 5.64 0.86
CA ARG A 229 22.27 6.45 -0.32
C ARG A 229 23.46 6.55 -1.26
N ALA A 230 24.69 6.58 -0.74
CA ALA A 230 25.88 6.54 -1.59
C ALA A 230 25.92 5.27 -2.44
N LEU A 231 25.68 4.11 -1.82
CA LEU A 231 25.66 2.80 -2.50
C LEU A 231 24.46 2.66 -3.46
N ILE A 232 23.29 3.22 -3.12
CA ILE A 232 22.13 3.27 -4.03
C ILE A 232 22.43 4.14 -5.26
N LYS A 233 23.13 5.27 -5.09
CA LYS A 233 23.56 6.11 -6.21
C LYS A 233 24.64 5.45 -7.06
N ASP A 234 25.55 4.69 -6.45
CA ASP A 234 26.48 3.84 -7.19
C ASP A 234 25.72 2.80 -8.01
N MET A 235 24.77 2.10 -7.41
CA MET A 235 23.89 1.14 -8.11
C MET A 235 23.13 1.80 -9.26
N THR A 236 22.65 3.04 -9.06
CA THR A 236 21.99 3.85 -10.10
C THR A 236 22.92 4.07 -11.30
N ARG A 237 24.16 4.49 -11.04
CA ARG A 237 25.15 4.74 -12.09
C ARG A 237 25.56 3.46 -12.81
N GLU A 238 25.88 2.41 -12.06
CA GLU A 238 26.41 1.17 -12.63
C GLU A 238 25.35 0.40 -13.43
N SER A 239 24.09 0.39 -12.96
CA SER A 239 22.98 -0.29 -13.65
C SER A 239 22.31 0.55 -14.74
N GLY A 240 22.51 1.87 -14.73
CA GLY A 240 21.77 2.81 -15.59
C GLY A 240 20.29 2.98 -15.22
N VAL A 241 19.84 2.39 -14.10
CA VAL A 241 18.47 2.49 -13.61
C VAL A 241 18.36 3.67 -12.65
N PRO A 242 17.39 4.58 -12.79
CA PRO A 242 17.26 5.76 -11.93
C PRO A 242 16.66 5.37 -10.55
N ILE A 243 17.43 4.65 -9.72
CA ILE A 243 16.97 4.17 -8.41
C ILE A 243 16.87 5.33 -7.42
N GLU A 244 17.94 6.12 -7.29
CA GLU A 244 17.89 7.44 -6.66
C GLU A 244 18.23 8.51 -7.71
N PRO A 245 17.22 9.07 -8.39
CA PRO A 245 17.42 10.14 -9.36
C PRO A 245 18.03 11.40 -8.72
N GLN A 246 18.59 12.27 -9.57
CA GLN A 246 19.21 13.53 -9.14
C GLN A 246 18.22 14.42 -8.39
N GLU A 247 16.97 14.50 -8.84
CA GLU A 247 15.92 15.31 -8.24
C GLU A 247 15.59 14.84 -6.81
N GLN A 248 15.55 13.51 -6.60
CA GLN A 248 15.36 12.95 -5.25
C GLN A 248 16.59 13.16 -4.38
N THR A 249 17.79 13.06 -4.97
CA THR A 249 19.05 13.35 -4.27
C THR A 249 19.05 14.78 -3.74
N GLU A 250 18.69 15.75 -4.58
CA GLU A 250 18.64 17.16 -4.22
C GLU A 250 17.63 17.45 -3.11
N LEU A 251 16.43 16.85 -3.19
CA LEU A 251 15.40 17.01 -2.16
C LEU A 251 15.87 16.44 -0.83
N LEU A 252 16.36 15.20 -0.82
CA LEU A 252 16.82 14.50 0.39
C LEU A 252 18.00 15.23 1.05
N ASP A 253 18.97 15.70 0.26
CA ASP A 253 20.12 16.45 0.77
C ASP A 253 19.71 17.80 1.35
N ALA A 254 18.81 18.51 0.68
CA ALA A 254 18.35 19.81 1.11
C ALA A 254 17.51 19.72 2.39
N VAL A 255 16.55 18.79 2.48
CA VAL A 255 15.69 18.64 3.65
C VAL A 255 16.46 18.17 4.88
N THR A 256 17.36 17.19 4.70
CA THR A 256 18.19 16.66 5.80
C THR A 256 19.14 17.71 6.36
N ARG A 257 19.63 18.63 5.52
CA ARG A 257 20.48 19.74 5.96
C ARG A 257 19.69 20.87 6.62
N ALA A 258 18.51 21.17 6.11
CA ALA A 258 17.74 22.35 6.50
C ALA A 258 16.87 22.14 7.75
N VAL A 259 16.45 20.91 8.05
CA VAL A 259 15.48 20.61 9.11
C VAL A 259 16.16 19.80 10.22
N ARG A 260 16.30 20.39 11.41
CA ARG A 260 17.15 19.85 12.50
C ARG A 260 16.68 18.50 13.05
N GLY A 261 15.38 18.20 12.97
CA GLY A 261 14.80 16.94 13.43
C GLY A 261 14.72 15.85 12.37
N VAL A 262 15.20 16.08 11.14
CA VAL A 262 15.30 15.04 10.10
C VAL A 262 16.63 14.31 10.25
N SER A 263 16.57 13.04 10.63
CA SER A 263 17.77 12.20 10.76
C SER A 263 18.30 11.74 9.39
N GLY A 264 17.44 11.66 8.39
CA GLY A 264 17.79 11.25 7.03
C GLY A 264 16.59 10.65 6.33
N GLY A 265 16.83 10.05 5.17
CA GLY A 265 15.80 9.43 4.37
C GLY A 265 16.38 8.66 3.19
N VAL A 266 15.53 8.03 2.40
CA VAL A 266 15.89 7.35 1.15
C VAL A 266 14.77 7.48 0.12
N VAL A 267 15.06 7.08 -1.12
CA VAL A 267 14.00 6.69 -2.06
C VAL A 267 13.63 5.22 -1.77
N PRO A 268 12.41 4.94 -1.28
CA PRO A 268 12.05 3.60 -0.82
C PRO A 268 11.75 2.63 -1.97
N GLY A 269 11.76 1.33 -1.67
CA GLY A 269 11.29 0.31 -2.62
C GLY A 269 12.19 0.17 -3.86
N ALA A 270 11.57 0.22 -5.03
CA ALA A 270 12.27 0.13 -6.32
C ALA A 270 12.98 1.44 -6.71
N GLY A 271 12.74 2.53 -6.00
CA GLY A 271 13.30 3.84 -6.34
C GLY A 271 12.49 4.61 -7.39
N GLY A 272 13.14 5.56 -8.05
CA GLY A 272 12.54 6.39 -9.08
C GLY A 272 11.99 7.71 -8.54
N TYR A 273 10.91 8.18 -9.15
CA TYR A 273 10.39 9.54 -8.95
C TYR A 273 9.17 9.62 -8.02
N ASP A 274 8.73 8.47 -7.49
CA ASP A 274 7.41 8.34 -6.87
C ASP A 274 7.33 8.97 -5.48
N ALA A 275 8.28 8.66 -4.60
CA ALA A 275 8.26 9.12 -3.22
C ALA A 275 9.66 9.10 -2.59
N VAL A 276 9.78 9.82 -1.48
CA VAL A 276 10.88 9.71 -0.53
C VAL A 276 10.30 9.38 0.84
N VAL A 277 11.08 8.70 1.67
CA VAL A 277 10.76 8.47 3.08
C VAL A 277 11.79 9.18 3.94
N LEU A 278 11.33 9.85 4.99
CA LEU A 278 12.17 10.55 5.95
C LEU A 278 12.00 9.91 7.33
N LEU A 279 13.10 9.76 8.06
CA LEU A 279 13.07 9.51 9.48
C LEU A 279 13.14 10.84 10.22
N VAL A 280 12.04 11.18 10.90
CA VAL A 280 11.80 12.51 11.46
C VAL A 280 11.46 12.37 12.94
N ARG A 281 11.96 13.30 13.76
CA ARG A 281 11.52 13.45 15.14
C ARG A 281 10.05 13.90 15.16
N ASP A 282 9.19 13.13 15.83
CA ASP A 282 7.76 13.39 15.88
C ASP A 282 7.41 14.45 16.95
N ASP A 283 7.74 15.70 16.65
CA ASP A 283 7.40 16.86 17.46
C ASP A 283 6.90 18.03 16.59
N GLU A 284 6.15 18.96 17.20
CA GLU A 284 5.51 20.07 16.49
C GLU A 284 6.53 21.02 15.84
N GLU A 285 7.68 21.25 16.47
CA GLU A 285 8.72 22.14 15.97
C GLU A 285 9.32 21.58 14.67
N THR A 286 9.76 20.32 14.71
CA THR A 286 10.34 19.61 13.57
C THR A 286 9.33 19.51 12.42
N MET A 287 8.09 19.12 12.71
CA MET A 287 7.06 18.99 11.69
C MET A 287 6.64 20.35 11.12
N GLY A 288 6.68 21.42 11.91
CA GLY A 288 6.46 22.80 11.45
C GLY A 288 7.58 23.32 10.56
N GLU A 289 8.84 23.02 10.87
CA GLU A 289 9.99 23.29 10.00
C GLU A 289 9.92 22.51 8.68
N LEU A 290 9.58 21.23 8.73
CA LEU A 290 9.46 20.38 7.55
C LEU A 290 8.39 20.91 6.58
N ARG A 291 7.20 21.28 7.09
CA ARG A 291 6.13 21.85 6.25
C ARG A 291 6.57 23.14 5.57
N ARG A 292 7.16 24.08 6.31
CA ARG A 292 7.70 25.33 5.76
C ARG A 292 8.79 25.09 4.72
N PHE A 293 9.67 24.12 4.95
CA PHE A 293 10.68 23.73 3.96
C PHE A 293 10.03 23.23 2.67
N LEU A 294 9.05 22.33 2.75
CA LEU A 294 8.39 21.75 1.59
C LEU A 294 7.55 22.77 0.81
N GLU A 295 6.89 23.70 1.50
CA GLU A 295 6.21 24.85 0.87
C GLU A 295 7.21 25.68 0.06
N GLY A 296 8.32 26.10 0.68
CA GLY A 296 9.37 26.86 0.00
C GLY A 296 10.06 26.07 -1.13
N TRP A 297 10.11 24.74 -1.06
CA TRP A 297 10.60 23.89 -2.14
C TRP A 297 9.71 23.96 -3.37
N ARG A 298 8.38 23.90 -3.17
CA ARG A 298 7.37 23.98 -4.24
C ARG A 298 7.36 25.36 -4.88
N GLU A 299 7.42 26.43 -4.09
CA GLU A 299 7.45 27.82 -4.58
C GLU A 299 8.66 28.11 -5.49
N LYS A 300 9.78 27.44 -5.25
CA LYS A 300 10.99 27.53 -6.10
C LYS A 300 10.89 26.73 -7.40
N GLY A 301 9.77 26.06 -7.65
CA GLY A 301 9.56 25.25 -8.86
C GLY A 301 10.42 23.99 -8.93
N LYS A 302 10.99 23.52 -7.80
CA LYS A 302 11.88 22.35 -7.74
C LYS A 302 11.14 21.01 -7.65
N GLY A 303 9.87 20.98 -8.04
CA GLY A 303 9.01 19.80 -7.99
C GLY A 303 7.76 19.99 -7.11
N ASN A 304 6.72 19.22 -7.41
CA ASN A 304 5.47 19.23 -6.65
C ASN A 304 5.46 18.10 -5.63
N VAL A 305 6.07 18.35 -4.47
CA VAL A 305 6.12 17.39 -3.35
C VAL A 305 4.95 17.61 -2.40
N LYS A 306 4.36 16.53 -1.90
CA LYS A 306 3.32 16.55 -0.87
C LYS A 306 3.80 15.69 0.30
N LEU A 307 3.76 16.25 1.52
CA LEU A 307 3.95 15.46 2.74
C LEU A 307 2.70 14.59 2.93
N LEU A 308 2.90 13.29 3.09
CA LEU A 308 1.84 12.37 3.52
C LEU A 308 1.75 12.42 5.05
N ASP A 309 0.55 12.33 5.59
CA ASP A 309 0.31 12.30 7.03
C ASP A 309 0.56 10.89 7.62
N ALA A 310 0.86 9.91 6.76
CA ALA A 310 1.30 8.58 7.13
C ALA A 310 2.60 8.58 7.96
N LYS A 311 2.53 8.04 9.18
CA LYS A 311 3.65 7.86 10.13
C LYS A 311 4.01 6.38 10.29
N GLY A 312 5.18 6.09 10.84
CA GLY A 312 5.53 4.72 11.21
C GLY A 312 4.62 4.16 12.31
N GLU A 313 4.11 2.94 12.13
CA GLU A 313 3.27 2.21 13.09
C GLU A 313 3.78 0.77 13.23
N LEU A 314 3.63 0.18 14.43
CA LEU A 314 4.03 -1.20 14.73
C LEU A 314 2.85 -2.18 14.77
N GLU A 315 1.62 -1.68 14.74
CA GLU A 315 0.42 -2.50 14.76
C GLU A 315 0.10 -3.04 13.36
N GLY A 316 0.10 -4.37 13.25
CA GLY A 316 -0.26 -5.10 12.03
C GLY A 316 -1.75 -5.04 11.72
N ALA A 317 -2.27 -6.05 11.02
CA ALA A 317 -3.70 -6.13 10.76
C ALA A 317 -4.50 -6.25 12.07
N ARG A 318 -5.62 -5.52 12.18
CA ARG A 318 -6.47 -5.50 13.38
C ARG A 318 -7.95 -5.52 13.03
N GLU A 319 -8.76 -5.95 13.99
CA GLU A 319 -10.22 -5.81 13.93
C GLU A 319 -10.61 -4.36 14.24
N GLU A 320 -11.62 -3.87 13.53
CA GLU A 320 -12.09 -2.49 13.61
C GLU A 320 -13.58 -2.48 14.00
N ASP A 321 -14.07 -1.38 14.58
CA ASP A 321 -15.51 -1.26 14.85
C ASP A 321 -16.27 -1.13 13.53
N ALA A 322 -16.98 -2.17 13.12
CA ALA A 322 -17.78 -2.22 11.91
C ALA A 322 -18.81 -1.08 11.82
N LYS A 323 -19.26 -0.52 12.95
CA LYS A 323 -20.20 0.62 12.96
C LYS A 323 -19.57 1.92 12.47
N SER A 324 -18.24 2.05 12.50
CA SER A 324 -17.53 3.27 12.08
C SER A 324 -17.46 3.44 10.56
N TYR A 325 -17.76 2.39 9.80
CA TYR A 325 -17.62 2.38 8.33
C TYR A 325 -18.84 2.94 7.60
N GLY A 326 -19.95 3.21 8.29
CA GLY A 326 -21.20 3.64 7.65
C GLY A 326 -22.01 2.48 7.06
N GLN A 327 -23.10 2.83 6.37
CA GLN A 327 -23.94 1.89 5.63
C GLN A 327 -23.80 2.19 4.14
N PHE A 328 -23.37 1.20 3.37
CA PHE A 328 -23.22 1.26 1.92
C PHE A 328 -24.11 0.24 1.23
#